data_AF-A0A942XYA7-F1
#
_entry.id   AF-A0A942XYA7-F1
#
_cell.length_a   1.000
_cell.length_b   1.000
_cell.length_c   1.000
_cell.angle_alpha   90.00
_cell.angle_beta   90.00
_cell.angle_gamma   90.00
#
_symmetry.space_group_name_H-M   'P 1'
#
loop_
_entity.id
_entity.type
_entity.pdbx_description
1 polymer ?
#
loop_
_entity_poly.entity_id
_entity_poly.type
_entity_poly.pdbx_seq_one_letter_code
_entity_poly.pdbx_strand_id
1 'polypeptide(L)'
;MKSIINVLIVVGVAIVFSLVLMMGLPAYSVWQQEMAGKAEFAKAEQNRRIKIEEAKANLEAEKLNAQAEIERAKGAAEAIRIENGSITPTYIQYLWVRQQGNIPEKVIYIPTEANLPILEAKK
;
A
#
# COMPACT_ATOMS: atom_id res chain seq x y z
N MET A 1 22.71 21.87 75.23
CA MET A 1 21.43 21.10 75.24
C MET A 1 20.54 21.40 74.04
N LYS A 2 20.13 22.65 73.77
CA LYS A 2 19.27 23.01 72.62
C LYS A 2 19.83 22.63 71.24
N SER A 3 21.14 22.76 71.03
CA SER A 3 21.80 22.37 69.76
C SER A 3 21.73 20.86 69.49
N ILE A 4 21.85 20.02 70.53
CA ILE A 4 21.78 18.55 70.39
C ILE A 4 20.36 18.11 70.03
N ILE A 5 19.33 18.74 70.64
CA ILE A 5 17.92 18.47 70.32
C ILE A 5 17.62 18.82 68.86
N ASN A 6 18.10 19.96 68.37
CA ASN A 6 17.91 20.36 66.98
C ASN A 6 18.57 19.38 65.99
N VAL A 7 19.77 18.88 66.30
CA VAL A 7 20.46 17.87 65.48
C VAL A 7 19.67 16.56 65.42
N LEU A 8 19.13 16.10 66.56
CA LEU A 8 18.31 14.89 66.61
C LEU A 8 17.01 15.01 65.78
N ILE A 9 16.37 16.18 65.78
CA ILE A 9 15.18 16.45 64.96
C ILE A 9 15.52 16.38 63.46
N VAL A 10 16.62 17.03 63.03
CA VAL A 10 17.03 17.03 61.62
C VAL A 10 17.36 15.60 61.14
N VAL A 11 18.06 14.82 61.96
CA VAL A 11 18.38 13.42 61.65
C VAL A 11 17.10 12.58 61.59
N GLY A 12 16.16 12.78 62.52
CA GLY A 12 14.87 12.09 62.50
C GLY A 12 14.06 12.37 61.23
N VAL A 13 13.98 13.64 60.81
CA VAL A 13 13.30 14.03 59.57
C VAL A 13 13.99 13.45 58.34
N ALA A 14 15.32 13.46 58.29
CA ALA A 14 16.08 12.89 57.18
C ALA A 14 15.84 11.37 57.03
N ILE A 15 15.75 10.63 58.15
CA ILE A 15 15.46 9.19 58.13
C ILE A 15 14.05 8.93 57.61
N VAL A 16 13.04 9.67 58.08
CA VAL A 16 11.66 9.53 57.61
C VAL A 16 11.57 9.85 56.12
N PHE A 17 12.23 10.91 55.66
CA PHE A 17 12.27 11.27 54.25
C PHE A 17 12.94 10.19 53.39
N SER A 18 14.05 9.61 53.87
CA SER A 18 14.73 8.51 53.19
C SER A 18 13.83 7.27 53.06
N LEU A 19 13.07 6.92 54.11
CA LEU A 19 12.15 5.78 54.07
C LEU A 19 10.98 6.00 53.10
N VAL A 20 10.42 7.21 53.08
CA VAL A 20 9.37 7.58 52.12
C VAL A 20 9.87 7.50 50.68
N LEU A 21 11.10 7.96 50.41
CA LEU A 21 11.71 7.83 49.09
C LEU A 21 11.97 6.36 48.71
N MET A 22 12.48 5.55 49.64
CA MET A 22 12.73 4.12 49.39
C MET A 22 11.44 3.33 49.10
N MET A 23 10.29 3.75 49.64
CA MET A 23 9.00 3.12 49.32
C MET A 23 8.33 3.73 48.08
N GLY A 24 8.44 5.04 47.88
CA GLY A 24 7.77 5.77 46.80
C GLY A 24 8.40 5.54 45.43
N LEU A 25 9.73 5.50 45.34
CA LEU A 25 10.45 5.30 44.07
C LEU A 25 10.14 3.95 43.40
N PRO A 26 10.22 2.78 44.08
CA PRO A 26 9.88 1.51 43.45
C PRO A 26 8.41 1.44 43.09
N ALA A 27 7.50 1.94 43.93
CA ALA A 27 6.07 1.96 43.63
C ALA A 27 5.74 2.79 42.38
N TYR A 28 6.37 3.96 42.23
CA TYR A 28 6.22 4.81 41.04
C TYR A 28 6.74 4.12 39.78
N SER A 29 7.89 3.43 39.87
CA SER A 29 8.47 2.72 38.72
C SER A 29 7.58 1.60 38.20
N VAL A 30 6.89 0.87 39.08
CA VAL A 30 5.93 -0.18 38.70
C VAL A 30 4.70 0.43 38.06
N TRP A 31 4.14 1.48 38.65
CA TRP A 31 3.00 2.19 38.07
C TRP A 31 3.32 2.73 36.68
N GLN A 32 4.51 3.32 36.50
CA GLN A 32 4.96 3.82 35.20
C GLN A 32 5.06 2.69 34.17
N GLN A 33 5.62 1.53 34.54
CA GLN A 33 5.72 0.37 33.66
C GLN A 33 4.33 -0.18 33.27
N GLU A 34 3.39 -0.24 34.23
CA GLU A 34 2.02 -0.67 33.96
C GLU A 34 1.31 0.29 32.98
N MET A 35 1.47 1.59 33.16
CA MET A 35 0.89 2.59 32.26
C MET A 35 1.53 2.54 30.87
N ALA A 36 2.83 2.31 30.78
CA ALA A 36 3.51 2.09 29.51
C ALA A 36 2.96 0.86 28.78
N GLY A 37 2.81 -0.28 29.48
CA GLY A 37 2.23 -1.50 28.90
C GLY A 37 0.80 -1.33 28.42
N LYS A 38 -0.04 -0.61 29.20
CA LYS A 38 -1.42 -0.27 28.78
C LYS A 38 -1.44 0.61 27.54
N ALA A 39 -0.55 1.59 27.45
CA ALA A 39 -0.45 2.47 26.29
C ALA A 39 0.01 1.70 25.04
N GLU A 40 0.99 0.80 25.17
CA GLU A 40 1.44 -0.05 24.07
C GLU A 40 0.33 -0.99 23.57
N PHE A 41 -0.41 -1.62 24.49
CA PHE A 41 -1.53 -2.48 24.14
C PHE A 41 -2.63 -1.71 23.40
N ALA A 42 -3.04 -0.54 23.91
CA ALA A 42 -4.02 0.31 23.26
C ALA A 42 -3.58 0.75 21.86
N LYS A 43 -2.29 1.11 21.71
CA LYS A 43 -1.70 1.46 20.41
C LYS A 43 -1.70 0.27 19.44
N ALA A 44 -1.36 -0.93 19.92
CA ALA A 44 -1.38 -2.14 19.10
C ALA A 44 -2.80 -2.50 18.63
N GLU A 45 -3.80 -2.36 19.52
CA GLU A 45 -5.21 -2.58 19.18
C GLU A 45 -5.71 -1.57 18.13
N GLN A 46 -5.38 -0.29 18.31
CA GLN A 46 -5.71 0.75 17.34
C GLN A 46 -5.05 0.47 15.99
N ASN A 47 -3.77 0.14 15.95
CA ASN A 47 -3.06 -0.21 14.73
C ASN A 47 -3.67 -1.42 14.03
N ARG A 48 -4.13 -2.42 14.78
CA ARG A 48 -4.82 -3.58 14.23
C ARG A 48 -6.16 -3.19 13.60
N ARG A 49 -6.95 -2.34 14.26
CA ARG A 49 -8.21 -1.82 13.71
C ARG A 49 -7.97 -1.05 12.41
N ILE A 50 -6.99 -0.15 12.37
CA ILE A 50 -6.64 0.60 11.16
C ILE A 50 -6.30 -0.35 10.01
N LYS A 51 -5.45 -1.36 10.23
CA LYS A 51 -5.10 -2.33 9.20
C LYS A 51 -6.30 -3.14 8.69
N ILE A 52 -7.26 -3.45 9.54
CA ILE A 52 -8.47 -4.18 9.14
C ILE A 52 -9.36 -3.29 8.28
N GLU A 53 -9.59 -2.05 8.69
CA GLU A 53 -10.38 -1.09 7.90
C GLU A 53 -9.71 -0.76 6.57
N GLU A 54 -8.39 -0.60 6.56
CA GLU A 54 -7.61 -0.40 5.33
C GLU A 54 -7.70 -1.62 4.39
N ALA A 55 -7.56 -2.84 4.92
CA ALA A 55 -7.71 -4.05 4.13
C ALA A 55 -9.14 -4.21 3.56
N LYS A 56 -10.16 -3.80 4.34
CA LYS A 56 -11.56 -3.81 3.90
C LYS A 56 -11.80 -2.78 2.79
N ALA A 57 -11.27 -1.57 2.95
CA ALA A 57 -11.36 -0.51 1.94
C ALA A 57 -10.66 -0.94 0.64
N ASN A 58 -9.47 -1.54 0.73
CA ASN A 58 -8.76 -2.08 -0.44
C ASN A 58 -9.56 -3.19 -1.13
N LEU A 59 -10.15 -4.11 -0.37
CA LEU A 59 -11.00 -5.16 -0.94
C LEU A 59 -12.21 -4.58 -1.68
N GLU A 60 -12.84 -3.54 -1.14
CA GLU A 60 -13.96 -2.86 -1.78
C GLU A 60 -13.53 -2.13 -3.06
N ALA A 61 -12.39 -1.43 -3.02
CA ALA A 61 -11.80 -0.78 -4.19
C ALA A 61 -11.50 -1.78 -5.32
N GLU A 62 -10.88 -2.91 -4.99
CA GLU A 62 -10.58 -3.95 -5.98
C GLU A 62 -11.84 -4.57 -6.59
N LYS A 63 -12.92 -4.74 -5.82
CA LYS A 63 -14.20 -5.20 -6.36
C LYS A 63 -14.79 -4.22 -7.37
N LEU A 64 -14.76 -2.92 -7.04
CA LEU A 64 -15.23 -1.87 -7.95
C LEU A 64 -14.38 -1.79 -9.21
N ASN A 65 -13.06 -1.92 -9.08
CA ASN A 65 -12.13 -1.97 -10.21
C ASN A 65 -12.42 -3.18 -11.13
N ALA A 66 -12.60 -4.36 -10.54
CA ALA A 66 -12.96 -5.56 -11.29
C ALA A 66 -14.31 -5.40 -12.03
N GLN A 67 -15.30 -4.78 -11.38
CA GLN A 67 -16.59 -4.49 -12.02
C GLN A 67 -16.45 -3.50 -13.17
N ALA A 68 -15.64 -2.45 -13.00
CA ALA A 68 -15.36 -1.48 -14.06
C ALA A 68 -14.65 -2.13 -15.26
N GLU A 69 -13.73 -3.07 -15.02
CA GLU A 69 -13.05 -3.81 -16.09
C GLU A 69 -14.03 -4.71 -16.87
N ILE A 70 -14.97 -5.37 -16.19
CA ILE A 70 -16.03 -6.15 -16.85
C ILE A 70 -16.86 -5.27 -17.77
N GLU A 71 -17.27 -4.08 -17.30
CA GLU A 71 -18.07 -3.17 -18.12
C GLU A 71 -17.27 -2.60 -19.31
N ARG A 72 -15.99 -2.29 -19.09
CA ARG A 72 -15.06 -1.90 -20.16
C ARG A 72 -14.92 -3.00 -21.21
N ALA A 73 -14.74 -4.25 -20.79
CA ALA A 73 -14.63 -5.39 -21.69
C ALA A 73 -15.92 -5.63 -22.48
N LYS A 74 -17.10 -5.48 -21.86
CA LYS A 74 -18.40 -5.54 -22.56
C LYS A 74 -18.53 -4.43 -23.59
N GLY A 75 -18.21 -3.18 -23.22
CA GLY A 75 -18.24 -2.04 -24.14
C GLY A 75 -17.31 -2.23 -25.33
N ALA A 76 -16.10 -2.76 -25.10
CA ALA A 76 -15.16 -3.10 -26.16
C ALA A 76 -15.69 -4.22 -27.07
N ALA A 77 -16.28 -5.28 -26.51
CA ALA A 77 -16.86 -6.37 -27.30
C ALA A 77 -18.04 -5.89 -28.15
N GLU A 78 -18.89 -5.01 -27.61
CA GLU A 78 -20.02 -4.43 -28.32
C GLU A 78 -19.54 -3.49 -29.45
N ALA A 79 -18.51 -2.67 -29.19
CA ALA A 79 -17.88 -1.85 -30.22
C ALA A 79 -17.34 -2.72 -31.37
N ILE A 80 -16.59 -3.79 -31.05
CA ILE A 80 -16.07 -4.74 -32.05
C ILE A 80 -17.22 -5.39 -32.84
N ARG A 81 -18.30 -5.79 -32.17
CA ARG A 81 -19.48 -6.40 -32.81
C ARG A 81 -20.12 -5.45 -33.82
N ILE A 82 -20.27 -4.16 -33.45
CA ILE A 82 -20.80 -3.12 -34.34
C ILE A 82 -19.84 -2.89 -35.51
N GLU A 83 -18.54 -2.77 -35.24
CA GLU A 83 -17.51 -2.56 -36.27
C GLU A 83 -17.43 -3.72 -37.26
N ASN A 84 -17.43 -4.98 -36.81
CA ASN A 84 -17.42 -6.17 -37.69
C ASN A 84 -18.65 -6.24 -38.63
N GLY A 85 -19.79 -5.66 -38.22
CA GLY A 85 -20.98 -5.57 -39.07
C GLY A 85 -20.98 -4.36 -40.02
N SER A 86 -20.14 -3.35 -39.75
CA SER A 86 -20.22 -2.03 -40.40
C SER A 86 -19.02 -1.72 -41.29
N ILE A 87 -17.88 -2.39 -41.08
CA ILE A 87 -16.62 -2.10 -41.74
C ILE A 87 -16.21 -3.28 -42.63
N THR A 88 -15.95 -2.99 -43.91
CA THR A 88 -15.43 -3.99 -44.85
C THR A 88 -13.96 -4.31 -44.56
N PRO A 89 -13.50 -5.55 -44.77
CA PRO A 89 -12.10 -5.93 -44.58
C PRO A 89 -11.11 -5.06 -45.37
N THR A 90 -11.53 -4.59 -46.55
CA THR A 90 -10.78 -3.64 -47.40
C THR A 90 -10.62 -2.27 -46.75
N TYR A 91 -11.61 -1.78 -46.00
CA TYR A 91 -11.51 -0.51 -45.30
C TYR A 91 -10.60 -0.59 -44.05
N ILE A 92 -10.60 -1.72 -43.32
CA ILE A 92 -9.63 -1.97 -42.23
C ILE A 92 -8.20 -1.98 -42.76
N GLN A 93 -7.95 -2.67 -43.88
CA GLN A 93 -6.64 -2.68 -44.53
C GLN A 93 -6.20 -1.28 -44.95
N TYR A 94 -7.09 -0.47 -45.53
CA TYR A 94 -6.80 0.92 -45.87
C TYR A 94 -6.44 1.77 -44.64
N LEU A 95 -7.20 1.68 -43.55
CA LEU A 95 -6.94 2.41 -42.31
C LEU A 95 -5.58 2.04 -41.70
N TRP A 96 -5.22 0.75 -41.69
CA TRP A 96 -3.93 0.25 -41.20
C TRP A 96 -2.75 0.77 -42.03
N VAL A 97 -2.82 0.71 -43.36
CA VAL A 97 -1.78 1.26 -44.25
C VAL A 97 -1.60 2.76 -44.03
N ARG A 98 -2.71 3.50 -43.86
CA ARG A 98 -2.68 4.94 -43.58
C ARG A 98 -2.01 5.26 -42.24
N GLN A 99 -2.31 4.50 -41.19
CA GLN A 99 -1.69 4.68 -39.87
C GLN A 99 -0.19 4.40 -39.89
N GLN A 100 0.26 3.41 -40.66
CA GLN A 100 1.69 3.16 -40.87
C GLN A 100 2.41 4.29 -41.60
N GLY A 101 1.73 5.07 -42.44
CA GLY A 101 2.32 6.24 -43.11
C GLY A 101 2.84 7.33 -42.16
N ASN A 102 2.33 7.37 -40.91
CA ASN A 102 2.69 8.37 -39.90
C ASN A 102 3.77 7.91 -38.90
N ILE A 103 4.38 6.74 -39.11
CA ILE A 103 5.44 6.22 -38.22
C ILE A 103 6.80 6.53 -38.87
N PRO A 104 7.69 7.31 -38.23
CA PRO A 104 8.92 7.81 -38.84
C PRO A 104 9.98 6.72 -39.14
N GLU A 105 9.89 5.55 -38.51
CA GLU A 105 10.84 4.44 -38.72
C GLU A 105 10.07 3.12 -38.86
N LYS A 106 10.14 2.52 -40.06
CA LYS A 106 9.41 1.30 -40.44
C LYS A 106 10.35 0.11 -40.47
N VAL A 107 10.34 -0.72 -39.43
CA VAL A 107 10.85 -2.10 -39.51
C VAL A 107 9.66 -3.00 -39.80
N ILE A 108 9.46 -3.34 -41.08
CA ILE A 108 8.38 -4.24 -41.51
C ILE A 108 8.94 -5.66 -41.50
N TYR A 109 8.62 -6.44 -40.47
CA TYR A 109 8.86 -7.88 -40.48
C TYR A 109 7.67 -8.53 -41.19
N ILE A 110 7.91 -9.12 -42.36
CA ILE A 110 6.93 -9.96 -43.07
C ILE A 110 7.24 -11.39 -42.65
N PRO A 111 6.52 -11.99 -41.69
CA PRO A 111 6.65 -13.42 -41.44
C PRO A 111 6.10 -14.15 -42.66
N THR A 112 7.00 -14.68 -43.48
CA THR A 112 6.66 -15.74 -44.43
C THR A 112 6.25 -16.97 -43.62
N GLU A 113 5.20 -17.67 -44.05
CA GLU A 113 4.51 -18.74 -43.30
C GLU A 113 5.37 -19.93 -42.81
N ALA A 114 6.68 -19.93 -43.03
CA ALA A 114 7.60 -21.00 -42.64
C ALA A 114 8.95 -20.54 -42.02
N ASN A 115 9.10 -19.29 -41.56
CA ASN A 115 10.29 -18.81 -40.84
C ASN A 115 11.66 -19.08 -41.56
N LEU A 116 11.64 -19.27 -42.88
CA LEU A 116 12.83 -19.50 -43.72
C LEU A 116 12.95 -18.35 -44.73
N PRO A 117 14.10 -17.66 -44.81
CA PRO A 117 14.31 -16.59 -45.77
C PRO A 117 14.15 -17.09 -47.21
N ILE A 118 13.37 -16.39 -48.03
CA ILE A 118 13.24 -16.69 -49.46
C ILE A 118 14.55 -16.27 -50.14
N LEU A 119 15.35 -17.23 -50.59
CA LEU A 119 16.68 -16.98 -51.15
C LEU A 119 16.71 -16.70 -52.66
N GLU A 120 15.57 -16.63 -53.35
CA GLU A 120 15.57 -16.55 -54.81
C GLU A 120 14.58 -15.52 -55.35
N ALA A 121 14.97 -14.25 -55.29
CA ALA A 121 14.60 -13.29 -56.32
C ALA A 121 15.58 -13.42 -57.48
N LYS A 122 15.33 -14.37 -58.38
CA LYS A 122 15.93 -14.31 -59.73
C LYS A 122 14.92 -13.66 -60.67
N LYS A 123 15.44 -12.69 -61.43
CA LYS A 123 14.78 -11.95 -62.51
C LYS A 123 13.98 -12.83 -63.44
#